data_AF-A0A3E5EUJ0-F1
#
_entry.id   AF-A0A3E5EUJ0-F1
#
_cell.length_a   1.000
_cell.length_b   1.000
_cell.length_c   1.000
_cell.angle_alpha   90.00
_cell.angle_beta   90.00
_cell.angle_gamma   90.00
#
_symmetry.space_group_name_H-M   'P 1'
#
loop_
_entity.id
_entity.type
_entity.pdbx_description
1 polymer ?
#
loop_
_entity_poly.entity_id
_entity_poly.type
_entity_poly.pdbx_seq_one_letter_code
_entity_poly.pdbx_strand_id
1 'polypeptide(L)'
;MDTNRNIVKTNNTAIYQSFLQVFDNKFHTMFDNYKEAKQAYRYESTRKQPQVLIQSDGEKKEVVTTEPLSYYDAEALDLLAKQFTDKNYTDKRTYLSRVKSAQNVFDEFYSEHRREMSVHFRNLYLLAKLVAETDNVDEVGNLKIRETDRVEYAKSIRGQLCEGEMLLLRYNCLTDRGEKMQSFVNQFNLIKHLSVMSLLEFKKHRVKLRSDREASTLDSHFIELKKKLKEYIGYAANEQTALWEFSVKYSIIMEITPDKRQFKLKLRRRKNRPPTRSDGTPLIEKALNLFVSMNELKELYKDFIRESLIVSNFYLFNGRNNTNVTGTESADDTFEYAIIEYTSQYIISVEPNQA
;
A
#
# COMPACT_ATOMS: atom_id res chain seq x y z
N MET A 1 -1.63 43.74 -32.05
CA MET A 1 -2.38 42.58 -31.51
C MET A 1 -1.66 41.88 -30.36
N ASP A 2 -0.32 41.93 -30.29
CA ASP A 2 0.44 41.26 -29.21
C ASP A 2 0.30 41.91 -27.82
N THR A 3 0.11 43.22 -27.73
CA THR A 3 -0.07 43.92 -26.45
C THR A 3 -1.32 43.46 -25.70
N ASN A 4 -2.45 43.26 -26.40
CA ASN A 4 -3.70 42.79 -25.79
C ASN A 4 -3.59 41.35 -25.29
N ARG A 5 -2.89 40.48 -26.03
CA ARG A 5 -2.63 39.10 -25.58
C ARG A 5 -1.75 39.05 -24.34
N ASN A 6 -0.72 39.90 -24.28
CA ASN A 6 0.17 39.99 -23.12
C ASN A 6 -0.57 40.50 -21.87
N ILE A 7 -1.44 41.51 -22.01
CA ILE A 7 -2.26 42.02 -20.90
C ILE A 7 -3.19 40.93 -20.35
N VAL A 8 -3.89 40.20 -21.23
CA VAL A 8 -4.78 39.10 -20.82
C VAL A 8 -4.00 38.00 -20.09
N LYS A 9 -2.81 37.63 -20.57
CA LYS A 9 -1.96 36.62 -19.93
C LYS A 9 -1.49 37.04 -18.54
N THR A 10 -1.07 38.30 -18.37
CA THR A 10 -0.64 38.84 -17.08
C THR A 10 -1.81 38.87 -16.09
N ASN A 11 -2.99 39.31 -16.53
CA ASN A 11 -4.19 39.34 -15.69
C ASN A 11 -4.60 37.92 -15.23
N ASN A 12 -4.62 36.95 -16.15
CA ASN A 12 -4.91 35.55 -15.81
C ASN A 12 -3.90 34.97 -14.81
N THR A 13 -2.63 35.39 -14.91
CA THR A 13 -1.58 34.94 -13.98
C THR A 13 -1.78 35.53 -12.58
N ALA A 14 -2.09 36.83 -12.48
CA ALA A 14 -2.37 37.48 -11.19
C ALA A 14 -3.64 36.93 -10.52
N ILE A 15 -4.69 36.66 -11.31
CA ILE A 15 -5.91 35.99 -10.84
C ILE A 15 -5.57 34.61 -10.29
N TYR A 16 -4.75 33.83 -11.01
CA TYR A 16 -4.34 32.51 -10.53
C TYR A 16 -3.55 32.57 -9.23
N GLN A 17 -2.57 33.47 -9.13
CA GLN A 17 -1.76 33.60 -7.92
C GLN A 17 -2.62 33.98 -6.71
N SER A 18 -3.62 34.85 -6.92
CA SER A 18 -4.57 35.22 -5.86
C SER A 18 -5.43 34.03 -5.44
N PHE A 19 -5.93 33.24 -6.40
CA PHE A 19 -6.64 32.00 -6.13
C PHE A 19 -5.77 30.99 -5.38
N LEU A 20 -4.54 30.78 -5.83
CA LEU A 20 -3.59 29.84 -5.24
C LEU A 20 -3.27 30.24 -3.80
N GLN A 21 -3.09 31.53 -3.51
CA GLN A 21 -2.87 32.01 -2.14
C GLN A 21 -4.05 31.68 -1.21
N VAL A 22 -5.29 31.84 -1.68
CA VAL A 22 -6.49 31.49 -0.90
C VAL A 22 -6.56 29.98 -0.70
N PHE A 23 -6.23 29.21 -1.75
CA PHE A 23 -6.16 27.76 -1.67
C PHE A 23 -5.08 27.29 -0.68
N ASP A 24 -3.87 27.84 -0.74
CA ASP A 24 -2.76 27.57 0.17
C ASP A 24 -3.16 27.77 1.62
N ASN A 25 -3.77 28.91 1.93
CA ASN A 25 -4.23 29.20 3.29
C ASN A 25 -5.22 28.14 3.77
N LYS A 26 -6.20 27.77 2.93
CA LYS A 26 -7.20 26.74 3.28
C LYS A 26 -6.58 25.34 3.40
N PHE A 27 -5.66 25.00 2.49
CA PHE A 27 -4.91 23.76 2.52
C PHE A 27 -4.11 23.65 3.81
N HIS A 28 -3.32 24.67 4.16
CA HIS A 28 -2.54 24.69 5.39
C HIS A 28 -3.40 24.53 6.64
N THR A 29 -4.52 25.24 6.74
CA THR A 29 -5.46 25.05 7.86
C THR A 29 -5.98 23.61 7.95
N MET A 30 -6.43 23.01 6.85
CA MET A 30 -6.90 21.62 6.86
C MET A 30 -5.78 20.61 7.12
N PHE A 31 -4.58 20.90 6.62
CA PHE A 31 -3.40 20.08 6.80
C PHE A 31 -2.94 20.06 8.26
N ASP A 32 -2.97 21.22 8.93
CA ASP A 32 -2.65 21.33 10.35
C ASP A 32 -3.73 20.67 11.23
N ASN A 33 -5.02 20.84 10.91
CA ASN A 33 -6.09 20.09 11.58
C ASN A 33 -5.92 18.56 11.45
N TYR A 34 -5.41 18.08 10.31
CA TYR A 34 -5.09 16.67 10.12
C TYR A 34 -3.90 16.23 10.99
N LYS A 35 -2.85 17.05 11.11
CA LYS A 35 -1.72 16.79 12.02
C LYS A 35 -2.15 16.80 13.49
N GLU A 36 -2.99 17.74 13.90
CA GLU A 36 -3.54 17.78 15.27
C GLU A 36 -4.37 16.53 15.57
N ALA A 37 -5.19 16.06 14.62
CA ALA A 37 -5.91 14.80 14.77
C ALA A 37 -4.98 13.58 14.88
N LYS A 38 -3.82 13.62 14.22
CA LYS A 38 -2.76 12.61 14.38
C LYS A 38 -2.11 12.68 15.77
N GLN A 39 -1.92 13.88 16.30
CA GLN A 39 -1.40 14.11 17.65
C GLN A 39 -2.38 13.70 18.75
N ALA A 40 -3.68 13.73 18.46
CA ALA A 40 -4.71 13.34 19.43
C ALA A 40 -4.74 11.83 19.76
N TYR A 41 -4.01 10.98 19.04
CA TYR A 41 -3.96 9.55 19.33
C TYR A 41 -3.30 9.26 20.68
N ARG A 42 -3.89 8.30 21.39
CA ARG A 42 -3.40 7.81 22.67
C ARG A 42 -3.43 6.29 22.65
N TYR A 43 -2.38 5.68 23.18
CA TYR A 43 -2.29 4.25 23.32
C TYR A 43 -1.78 3.91 24.71
N GLU A 44 -2.53 3.08 25.43
CA GLU A 44 -2.19 2.62 26.79
C GLU A 44 -1.82 1.14 26.74
N SER A 45 -0.74 0.79 27.42
CA SER A 45 -0.24 -0.58 27.53
C SER A 45 0.31 -0.83 28.94
N THR A 46 0.57 -2.09 29.27
CA THR A 46 1.17 -2.47 30.54
C THR A 46 2.46 -3.24 30.31
N ARG A 47 3.56 -2.79 30.92
CA ARG A 47 4.82 -3.53 30.93
C ARG A 47 4.86 -4.45 32.15
N LYS A 48 5.08 -5.74 31.91
CA LYS A 48 5.34 -6.73 32.96
C LYS A 48 6.82 -6.70 33.30
N GLN A 49 7.17 -6.43 34.55
CA GLN A 49 8.52 -6.52 35.07
C GLN A 49 8.59 -7.67 36.08
N PRO A 50 9.33 -8.77 35.78
CA PRO A 50 9.57 -9.80 36.78
C PRO A 50 10.55 -9.27 37.83
N GLN A 51 10.13 -9.27 39.09
CA GLN A 51 10.95 -8.94 40.24
C GLN A 51 11.12 -10.19 41.12
N VAL A 52 12.34 -10.48 41.54
CA VAL A 52 12.61 -11.55 42.51
C VAL A 52 12.63 -10.92 43.90
N LEU A 53 11.62 -11.22 44.70
CA LEU A 53 11.58 -10.87 46.12
C LEU A 53 12.24 -11.99 46.92
N ILE A 54 13.17 -11.64 47.80
CA ILE A 54 13.75 -12.58 48.76
C ILE A 54 12.94 -12.45 50.05
N GLN A 55 12.25 -13.52 50.43
CA GLN A 55 11.48 -13.58 51.67
C GLN A 55 12.39 -13.70 52.90
N SER A 56 11.84 -13.43 54.08
CA SER A 56 12.54 -13.43 55.37
C SER A 56 13.22 -14.75 55.72
N ASP A 57 12.76 -15.85 55.13
CA ASP A 57 13.26 -17.22 55.26
C ASP A 57 14.32 -17.59 54.18
N GLY A 58 14.68 -16.65 53.30
CA GLY A 58 15.61 -16.86 52.19
C GLY A 58 14.96 -17.43 50.91
N GLU A 59 13.64 -17.65 50.90
CA GLU A 59 12.93 -18.16 49.74
C GLU A 59 12.77 -17.08 48.66
N LYS A 60 13.17 -17.37 47.42
CA LYS A 60 13.01 -16.46 46.27
C LYS A 60 11.62 -16.61 45.68
N LYS A 61 10.84 -15.54 45.71
CA LYS A 61 9.52 -15.45 45.08
C LYS A 61 9.58 -14.51 43.88
N GLU A 62 9.32 -15.03 42.69
CA GLU A 62 9.10 -14.19 41.51
C GLU A 62 7.72 -13.53 41.60
N VAL A 63 7.71 -12.20 41.61
CA VAL A 63 6.50 -11.37 41.54
C VAL A 63 6.57 -10.56 40.26
N VAL A 64 5.54 -10.65 39.43
CA VAL A 64 5.42 -9.83 38.22
C VAL A 64 4.70 -8.53 38.59
N THR A 65 5.41 -7.41 38.57
CA THR A 65 4.80 -6.08 38.69
C THR A 65 4.39 -5.57 37.32
N THR A 66 3.27 -4.84 37.25
CA THR A 66 2.76 -4.23 36.03
C THR A 66 2.85 -2.72 36.10
N GLU A 67 3.60 -2.11 35.18
CA GLU A 67 3.75 -0.67 35.05
C GLU A 67 2.92 -0.16 33.85
N PRO A 68 2.04 0.84 34.04
CA PRO A 68 1.29 1.44 32.94
C PRO A 68 2.23 2.29 32.07
N LEU A 69 2.13 2.12 30.74
CA LEU A 69 2.82 2.92 29.74
C LEU A 69 1.77 3.63 28.87
N SER A 70 1.98 4.92 28.65
CA SER A 70 1.12 5.75 27.79
C SER A 70 1.95 6.34 26.66
N TYR A 71 1.47 6.14 25.44
CA TYR A 71 2.07 6.65 24.22
C TYR A 71 1.11 7.66 23.58
N TYR A 72 1.68 8.61 22.83
CA TYR A 72 0.94 9.72 22.24
C TYR A 72 1.31 9.91 20.77
N ASP A 73 0.53 10.73 20.09
CA ASP A 73 0.78 11.21 18.73
C ASP A 73 1.01 10.08 17.70
N ALA A 74 1.98 10.28 16.79
CA ALA A 74 2.32 9.33 15.75
C ALA A 74 2.76 7.96 16.29
N GLU A 75 3.45 7.93 17.43
CA GLU A 75 3.89 6.67 18.05
C GLU A 75 2.67 5.85 18.54
N ALA A 76 1.67 6.50 19.15
CA ALA A 76 0.44 5.83 19.53
C ALA A 76 -0.29 5.24 18.32
N LEU A 77 -0.33 5.96 17.19
CA LEU A 77 -0.94 5.47 15.96
C LEU A 77 -0.22 4.27 15.36
N ASP A 78 1.12 4.28 15.35
CA ASP A 78 1.91 3.13 14.90
C ASP A 78 1.71 1.92 15.81
N LEU A 79 1.61 2.12 17.13
CA LEU A 79 1.30 1.06 18.08
C LEU A 79 -0.13 0.50 17.91
N LEU A 80 -1.11 1.35 17.61
CA LEU A 80 -2.47 0.92 17.27
C LEU A 80 -2.52 0.13 15.97
N ALA A 81 -1.82 0.59 14.93
CA ALA A 81 -1.69 -0.15 13.68
C ALA A 81 -1.02 -1.51 13.93
N LYS A 82 0.03 -1.54 14.75
CA LYS A 82 0.70 -2.78 15.16
C LYS A 82 -0.24 -3.71 15.92
N GLN A 83 -1.01 -3.20 16.89
CA GLN A 83 -2.01 -3.96 17.62
C GLN A 83 -3.02 -4.62 16.67
N PHE A 84 -3.48 -3.88 15.65
CA PHE A 84 -4.35 -4.43 14.62
C PHE A 84 -3.65 -5.52 13.80
N THR A 85 -2.42 -5.28 13.32
CA THR A 85 -1.66 -6.28 12.56
C THR A 85 -1.27 -7.50 13.38
N ASP A 86 -1.19 -7.38 14.71
CA ASP A 86 -0.86 -8.46 15.62
C ASP A 86 -2.09 -9.31 16.00
N LYS A 87 -3.33 -8.87 15.69
CA LYS A 87 -4.54 -9.67 15.94
C LYS A 87 -4.41 -11.08 15.35
N ASN A 88 -4.77 -12.10 16.12
CA ASN A 88 -4.65 -13.49 15.69
C ASN A 88 -5.52 -13.72 14.44
N TYR A 89 -4.90 -14.03 13.33
CA TYR A 89 -5.57 -14.16 12.04
C TYR A 89 -5.02 -15.38 11.31
N THR A 90 -5.88 -16.38 11.16
CA THR A 90 -5.51 -17.74 10.73
C THR A 90 -6.32 -18.22 9.53
N ASP A 91 -6.99 -17.31 8.82
CA ASP A 91 -7.77 -17.67 7.64
C ASP A 91 -6.84 -18.23 6.54
N LYS A 92 -7.15 -19.45 6.07
CA LYS A 92 -6.39 -20.17 5.05
C LYS A 92 -7.14 -20.30 3.71
N ARG A 93 -8.34 -19.72 3.60
CA ARG A 93 -9.17 -19.77 2.40
C ARG A 93 -8.55 -18.95 1.26
N THR A 94 -9.30 -18.77 0.18
CA THR A 94 -8.88 -17.96 -0.97
C THR A 94 -8.56 -16.52 -0.56
N TYR A 95 -7.72 -15.83 -1.33
CA TYR A 95 -7.30 -14.48 -1.04
C TYR A 95 -8.44 -13.49 -0.77
N LEU A 96 -9.47 -13.44 -1.63
CA LEU A 96 -10.61 -12.54 -1.39
C LEU A 96 -11.43 -12.93 -0.15
N SER A 97 -11.53 -14.22 0.18
CA SER A 97 -12.15 -14.65 1.44
C SER A 97 -11.35 -14.15 2.64
N ARG A 98 -10.02 -14.17 2.54
CA ARG A 98 -9.12 -13.63 3.55
C ARG A 98 -9.27 -12.11 3.68
N VAL A 99 -9.30 -11.37 2.57
CA VAL A 99 -9.57 -9.92 2.57
C VAL A 99 -10.90 -9.61 3.28
N LYS A 100 -11.97 -10.35 2.98
CA LYS A 100 -13.27 -10.15 3.64
C LYS A 100 -13.22 -10.46 5.15
N SER A 101 -12.52 -11.53 5.53
CA SER A 101 -12.29 -11.85 6.94
C SER A 101 -11.49 -10.76 7.65
N ALA A 102 -10.45 -10.23 7.01
CA ALA A 102 -9.63 -9.15 7.55
C ALA A 102 -10.40 -7.83 7.69
N GLN A 103 -11.32 -7.54 6.75
CA GLN A 103 -12.26 -6.43 6.85
C GLN A 103 -13.13 -6.55 8.11
N ASN A 104 -13.68 -7.73 8.41
CA ASN A 104 -14.49 -7.92 9.61
C ASN A 104 -13.67 -7.70 10.89
N VAL A 105 -12.41 -8.18 10.93
CA VAL A 105 -11.49 -7.92 12.04
C VAL A 105 -11.21 -6.41 12.20
N PHE A 106 -11.11 -5.69 11.08
CA PHE A 106 -10.97 -4.23 11.10
C PHE A 106 -12.23 -3.53 11.58
N ASP A 107 -13.43 -4.00 11.24
CA ASP A 107 -14.70 -3.44 11.74
C ASP A 107 -14.80 -3.52 13.27
N GLU A 108 -14.39 -4.65 13.86
CA GLU A 108 -14.29 -4.82 15.31
C GLU A 108 -13.25 -3.87 15.92
N PHE A 109 -12.04 -3.86 15.35
CA PHE A 109 -10.96 -2.97 15.82
C PHE A 109 -11.33 -1.48 15.73
N TYR A 110 -11.94 -1.06 14.63
CA TYR A 110 -12.41 0.30 14.46
C TYR A 110 -13.49 0.67 15.47
N SER A 111 -14.35 -0.27 15.87
CA SER A 111 -15.37 -0.02 16.88
C SER A 111 -14.77 0.22 18.27
N GLU A 112 -13.67 -0.47 18.60
CA GLU A 112 -12.89 -0.29 19.83
C GLU A 112 -12.19 1.09 19.88
N HIS A 113 -11.73 1.60 18.74
CA HIS A 113 -10.95 2.84 18.62
C HIS A 113 -11.69 3.95 17.83
N ARG A 114 -13.02 3.90 17.83
CA ARG A 114 -13.86 4.70 16.92
C ARG A 114 -13.64 6.21 17.05
N ARG A 115 -13.42 6.70 18.27
CA ARG A 115 -13.35 8.13 18.56
C ARG A 115 -12.21 8.77 17.77
N GLU A 116 -10.98 8.33 18.00
CA GLU A 116 -9.77 8.87 17.39
C GLU A 116 -9.73 8.58 15.88
N MET A 117 -10.01 7.32 15.48
CA MET A 117 -9.95 6.92 14.07
C MET A 117 -10.99 7.65 13.20
N SER A 118 -12.18 7.93 13.73
CA SER A 118 -13.21 8.66 12.97
C SER A 118 -12.83 10.10 12.68
N VAL A 119 -12.18 10.78 13.63
CA VAL A 119 -11.69 12.15 13.45
C VAL A 119 -10.54 12.16 12.45
N HIS A 120 -9.60 11.23 12.61
CA HIS A 120 -8.46 11.07 11.74
C HIS A 120 -8.85 10.88 10.26
N PHE A 121 -9.67 9.86 9.95
CA PHE A 121 -10.09 9.60 8.57
C PHE A 121 -10.96 10.70 7.99
N ARG A 122 -11.79 11.38 8.81
CA ARG A 122 -12.59 12.52 8.35
C ARG A 122 -11.71 13.69 7.94
N ASN A 123 -10.69 14.02 8.73
CA ASN A 123 -9.77 15.12 8.39
C ASN A 123 -8.94 14.78 7.14
N LEU A 124 -8.43 13.55 7.05
CA LEU A 124 -7.73 13.11 5.84
C LEU A 124 -8.64 13.15 4.60
N TYR A 125 -9.90 12.73 4.74
CA TYR A 125 -10.90 12.81 3.68
C TYR A 125 -11.15 14.27 3.26
N LEU A 126 -11.39 15.19 4.19
CA LEU A 126 -11.63 16.60 3.88
C LEU A 126 -10.44 17.25 3.17
N LEU A 127 -9.23 16.90 3.58
CA LEU A 127 -7.99 17.37 2.99
C LEU A 127 -7.79 16.81 1.57
N ALA A 128 -7.97 15.51 1.36
CA ALA A 128 -7.91 14.90 0.04
C ALA A 128 -9.02 15.44 -0.89
N LYS A 129 -10.24 15.56 -0.36
CA LYS A 129 -11.39 16.17 -1.03
C LYS A 129 -11.09 17.61 -1.43
N LEU A 130 -10.46 18.42 -0.58
CA LEU A 130 -10.09 19.78 -0.93
C LEU A 130 -9.18 19.83 -2.16
N VAL A 131 -8.17 18.96 -2.22
CA VAL A 131 -7.24 18.89 -3.37
C VAL A 131 -7.92 18.31 -4.62
N ALA A 132 -8.86 17.38 -4.45
CA ALA A 132 -9.54 16.70 -5.56
C ALA A 132 -10.71 17.50 -6.14
N GLU A 133 -11.58 18.01 -5.27
CA GLU A 133 -12.81 18.72 -5.57
C GLU A 133 -12.62 20.25 -5.46
N THR A 134 -11.49 20.77 -5.92
CA THR A 134 -11.43 22.20 -6.26
C THR A 134 -12.29 22.43 -7.49
N ASP A 135 -13.59 22.57 -7.24
CA ASP A 135 -14.53 23.17 -8.16
C ASP A 135 -14.05 24.57 -8.53
N ASN A 136 -14.17 24.90 -9.84
CA ASN A 136 -14.04 26.20 -10.54
C ASN A 136 -12.92 26.18 -11.60
N VAL A 137 -13.06 26.45 -12.91
CA VAL A 137 -14.17 26.18 -13.85
C VAL A 137 -13.60 25.75 -15.22
N ASP A 138 -14.50 25.25 -16.07
CA ASP A 138 -14.43 24.35 -17.22
C ASP A 138 -14.30 25.04 -18.60
N GLU A 139 -15.01 24.52 -19.62
CA GLU A 139 -14.79 24.58 -21.08
C GLU A 139 -14.71 25.99 -21.72
N VAL A 140 -14.92 27.07 -20.96
CA VAL A 140 -14.78 28.47 -21.41
C VAL A 140 -13.69 29.27 -20.64
N GLY A 141 -13.00 28.63 -19.70
CA GLY A 141 -11.70 29.02 -19.13
C GLY A 141 -11.71 30.22 -18.16
N ASN A 142 -11.23 30.15 -16.91
CA ASN A 142 -10.53 29.15 -16.09
C ASN A 142 -10.81 29.55 -14.59
N LEU A 143 -10.53 28.82 -13.51
CA LEU A 143 -9.23 28.28 -13.12
C LEU A 143 -9.36 27.17 -12.06
N LYS A 144 -9.21 25.92 -12.50
CA LYS A 144 -8.90 24.80 -11.61
C LYS A 144 -7.48 24.94 -11.12
N ILE A 145 -7.19 24.40 -9.94
CA ILE A 145 -5.81 24.19 -9.51
C ILE A 145 -5.07 23.48 -10.65
N ARG A 146 -3.92 24.02 -11.05
CA ARG A 146 -3.12 23.40 -12.11
C ARG A 146 -2.73 22.00 -11.68
N GLU A 147 -2.61 21.10 -12.64
CA GLU A 147 -2.24 19.72 -12.36
C GLU A 147 -0.91 19.64 -11.60
N THR A 148 0.06 20.48 -11.98
CA THR A 148 1.36 20.57 -11.30
C THR A 148 1.21 20.83 -9.80
N ASP A 149 0.37 21.79 -9.45
CA ASP A 149 0.20 22.25 -8.08
C ASP A 149 -0.63 21.20 -7.31
N ARG A 150 -1.67 20.65 -7.94
CA ARG A 150 -2.45 19.53 -7.40
C ARG A 150 -1.57 18.34 -7.03
N VAL A 151 -0.64 17.97 -7.91
CA VAL A 151 0.33 16.90 -7.67
C VAL A 151 1.25 17.22 -6.49
N GLU A 152 1.63 18.49 -6.29
CA GLU A 152 2.41 18.92 -5.13
C GLU A 152 1.63 18.79 -3.82
N TYR A 153 0.38 19.27 -3.75
CA TYR A 153 -0.44 19.08 -2.56
C TYR A 153 -0.72 17.61 -2.27
N ALA A 154 -1.02 16.81 -3.30
CA ALA A 154 -1.20 15.37 -3.17
C ALA A 154 0.06 14.67 -2.62
N LYS A 155 1.25 15.09 -3.07
CA LYS A 155 2.53 14.62 -2.52
C LYS A 155 2.71 15.05 -1.06
N SER A 156 2.31 16.27 -0.70
CA SER A 156 2.36 16.75 0.69
C SER A 156 1.46 15.96 1.62
N ILE A 157 0.22 15.65 1.19
CA ILE A 157 -0.69 14.75 1.93
C ILE A 157 -0.04 13.37 2.10
N ARG A 158 0.41 12.76 1.00
CA ARG A 158 1.02 11.43 1.04
C ARG A 158 2.28 11.39 1.90
N GLY A 159 3.07 12.46 1.91
CA GLY A 159 4.29 12.57 2.70
C GLY A 159 4.06 12.60 4.22
N GLN A 160 2.83 12.82 4.69
CA GLN A 160 2.49 12.75 6.11
C GLN A 160 2.02 11.37 6.58
N LEU A 161 1.64 10.48 5.65
CA LEU A 161 1.12 9.16 5.98
C LEU A 161 2.28 8.21 6.34
N CYS A 162 2.27 7.70 7.57
CA CYS A 162 3.12 6.57 7.96
C CYS A 162 2.58 5.25 7.40
N GLU A 163 3.37 4.18 7.54
CA GLU A 163 2.98 2.84 7.10
C GLU A 163 1.69 2.35 7.79
N GLY A 164 1.59 2.57 9.11
CA GLY A 164 0.40 2.23 9.89
C GLY A 164 -0.86 2.96 9.41
N GLU A 165 -0.73 4.25 9.08
CA GLU A 165 -1.82 5.06 8.52
C GLU A 165 -2.29 4.54 7.17
N MET A 166 -1.35 4.26 6.25
CA MET A 166 -1.70 3.70 4.94
C MET A 166 -2.43 2.36 5.08
N LEU A 167 -1.98 1.52 6.02
CA LEU A 167 -2.60 0.23 6.32
C LEU A 167 -4.03 0.41 6.84
N LEU A 168 -4.22 1.23 7.88
CA LEU A 168 -5.54 1.47 8.46
C LEU A 168 -6.49 2.17 7.47
N LEU A 169 -5.98 3.11 6.67
CA LEU A 169 -6.72 3.78 5.60
C LEU A 169 -7.22 2.79 4.55
N ARG A 170 -6.36 1.85 4.13
CA ARG A 170 -6.74 0.81 3.17
C ARG A 170 -7.90 -0.02 3.70
N TYR A 171 -7.84 -0.50 4.94
CA TYR A 171 -8.95 -1.28 5.51
C TYR A 171 -10.21 -0.43 5.69
N ASN A 172 -10.08 0.83 6.12
CA ASN A 172 -11.23 1.73 6.20
C ASN A 172 -11.92 1.88 4.85
N CYS A 173 -11.15 2.03 3.76
CA CYS A 173 -11.67 2.10 2.39
C CYS A 173 -12.33 0.81 1.91
N LEU A 174 -12.03 -0.35 2.50
CA LEU A 174 -12.74 -1.61 2.21
C LEU A 174 -14.10 -1.72 2.92
N THR A 175 -14.42 -0.79 3.84
CA THR A 175 -15.71 -0.71 4.52
C THR A 175 -16.58 0.39 3.91
N ASP A 176 -17.89 0.33 4.16
CA ASP A 176 -18.85 1.35 3.72
C ASP A 176 -18.50 2.76 4.25
N ARG A 177 -17.83 2.84 5.41
CA ARG A 177 -17.40 4.10 6.02
C ARG A 177 -16.33 4.83 5.20
N GLY A 178 -15.49 4.08 4.48
CA GLY A 178 -14.40 4.60 3.68
C GLY A 178 -14.70 4.65 2.18
N GLU A 179 -15.91 4.29 1.73
CA GLU A 179 -16.25 4.22 0.31
C GLU A 179 -15.94 5.52 -0.44
N LYS A 180 -16.33 6.67 0.13
CA LYS A 180 -16.07 8.00 -0.47
C LYS A 180 -14.59 8.36 -0.57
N MET A 181 -13.73 7.69 0.19
CA MET A 181 -12.29 7.94 0.21
C MET A 181 -11.55 7.15 -0.90
N GLN A 182 -12.16 6.09 -1.42
CA GLN A 182 -11.53 5.19 -2.40
C GLN A 182 -11.04 5.92 -3.66
N SER A 183 -11.86 6.82 -4.21
CA SER A 183 -11.51 7.60 -5.41
C SER A 183 -10.27 8.46 -5.17
N PHE A 184 -10.20 9.14 -4.02
CA PHE A 184 -9.07 10.01 -3.67
C PHE A 184 -7.80 9.23 -3.35
N VAL A 185 -7.92 8.08 -2.69
CA VAL A 185 -6.78 7.18 -2.45
C VAL A 185 -6.17 6.73 -3.76
N ASN A 186 -6.98 6.36 -4.74
CA ASN A 186 -6.51 5.98 -6.07
C ASN A 186 -5.95 7.18 -6.84
N GLN A 187 -6.67 8.30 -6.90
CA GLN A 187 -6.29 9.51 -7.64
C GLN A 187 -4.91 10.04 -7.21
N PHE A 188 -4.67 10.11 -5.89
CA PHE A 188 -3.41 10.62 -5.33
C PHE A 188 -2.39 9.53 -5.01
N ASN A 189 -2.76 8.27 -5.24
CA ASN A 189 -1.97 7.09 -4.87
C ASN A 189 -1.49 7.19 -3.42
N LEU A 190 -2.42 7.41 -2.47
CA LEU A 190 -2.12 7.67 -1.06
C LEU A 190 -1.48 6.46 -0.37
N ILE A 191 -1.79 5.24 -0.82
CA ILE A 191 -1.26 3.98 -0.29
C ILE A 191 -0.09 3.41 -1.13
N LYS A 192 0.62 4.27 -1.86
CA LYS A 192 1.71 3.89 -2.78
C LYS A 192 2.77 2.99 -2.15
N HIS A 193 3.10 3.24 -0.88
CA HIS A 193 4.15 2.56 -0.14
C HIS A 193 3.60 1.59 0.90
N LEU A 194 2.38 1.08 0.69
CA LEU A 194 1.77 0.09 1.57
C LEU A 194 2.60 -1.21 1.58
N SER A 195 3.03 -1.61 2.77
CA SER A 195 3.68 -2.90 3.01
C SER A 195 2.65 -4.04 2.99
N VAL A 196 2.60 -4.76 1.88
CA VAL A 196 1.67 -5.87 1.69
C VAL A 196 1.91 -7.02 2.66
N MET A 197 3.15 -7.24 3.13
CA MET A 197 3.48 -8.27 4.12
C MET A 197 2.93 -7.97 5.52
N SER A 198 2.52 -6.72 5.77
CA SER A 198 1.88 -6.27 7.02
C SER A 198 0.35 -6.48 7.00
N LEU A 199 -0.24 -6.82 5.85
CA LEU A 199 -1.69 -7.07 5.74
C LEU A 199 -2.08 -8.43 6.36
N LEU A 200 -3.26 -8.50 6.98
CA LEU A 200 -3.74 -9.71 7.65
C LEU A 200 -3.89 -10.87 6.67
N GLU A 201 -4.44 -10.63 5.49
CA GLU A 201 -4.61 -11.63 4.43
C GLU A 201 -3.28 -12.14 3.84
N PHE A 202 -2.16 -11.44 4.10
CA PHE A 202 -0.81 -11.87 3.76
C PHE A 202 -0.12 -12.61 4.90
N LYS A 203 -0.73 -12.73 6.10
CA LYS A 203 -0.14 -13.53 7.20
C LYS A 203 0.20 -14.95 6.80
N LYS A 204 -0.61 -15.57 5.93
CA LYS A 204 -0.34 -16.88 5.33
C LYS A 204 1.08 -16.99 4.74
N HIS A 205 1.58 -15.90 4.15
CA HIS A 205 2.90 -15.81 3.56
C HIS A 205 3.93 -15.29 4.57
N ARG A 206 3.55 -14.28 5.36
CA ARG A 206 4.40 -13.65 6.38
C ARG A 206 5.01 -14.64 7.38
N VAL A 207 4.25 -15.66 7.78
CA VAL A 207 4.69 -16.72 8.72
C VAL A 207 5.88 -17.55 8.22
N LYS A 208 6.20 -17.49 6.92
CA LYS A 208 7.39 -18.14 6.35
C LYS A 208 8.66 -17.33 6.55
N LEU A 209 8.53 -16.03 6.83
CA LEU A 209 9.62 -15.11 7.07
C LEU A 209 10.06 -15.21 8.53
N ARG A 210 11.36 -15.07 8.77
CA ARG A 210 12.00 -15.23 10.09
C ARG A 210 12.19 -13.89 10.79
N SER A 211 12.13 -12.79 10.05
CA SER A 211 12.38 -11.45 10.59
C SER A 211 11.58 -10.38 9.87
N ASP A 212 11.47 -9.20 10.48
CA ASP A 212 10.89 -8.01 9.87
C ASP A 212 11.74 -7.53 8.69
N ARG A 213 13.06 -7.70 8.76
CA ARG A 213 13.98 -7.35 7.67
C ARG A 213 13.66 -8.10 6.37
N GLU A 214 13.31 -9.38 6.45
CA GLU A 214 12.90 -10.18 5.28
C GLU A 214 11.54 -9.74 4.74
N ALA A 215 10.61 -9.35 5.61
CA ALA A 215 9.32 -8.78 5.21
C ALA A 215 9.51 -7.45 4.47
N SER A 216 10.24 -6.50 5.06
CA SER A 216 10.53 -5.21 4.44
C SER A 216 11.27 -5.36 3.10
N THR A 217 12.10 -6.41 2.95
CA THR A 217 12.75 -6.73 1.68
C THR A 217 11.73 -7.15 0.61
N LEU A 218 10.75 -7.98 0.97
CA LEU A 218 9.66 -8.35 0.06
C LEU A 218 8.72 -7.19 -0.22
N ASP A 219 8.40 -6.36 0.77
CA ASP A 219 7.58 -5.16 0.56
C ASP A 219 8.24 -4.22 -0.44
N SER A 220 9.55 -3.97 -0.29
CA SER A 220 10.32 -3.16 -1.26
C SER A 220 10.28 -3.76 -2.66
N HIS A 221 10.42 -5.09 -2.76
CA HIS A 221 10.30 -5.79 -4.05
C HIS A 221 8.91 -5.65 -4.65
N PHE A 222 7.84 -5.78 -3.87
CA PHE A 222 6.46 -5.69 -4.35
C PHE A 222 6.05 -4.27 -4.71
N ILE A 223 6.53 -3.25 -3.99
CA ILE A 223 6.35 -1.84 -4.35
C ILE A 223 7.01 -1.56 -5.71
N GLU A 224 8.25 -1.99 -5.89
CA GLU A 224 8.97 -1.82 -7.16
C GLU A 224 8.31 -2.62 -8.30
N LEU A 225 7.88 -3.84 -8.02
CA LEU A 225 7.18 -4.68 -8.99
C LEU A 225 5.84 -4.06 -9.41
N LYS A 226 5.06 -3.50 -8.48
CA LYS A 226 3.81 -2.79 -8.79
C LYS A 226 4.07 -1.58 -9.68
N LYS A 227 5.13 -0.82 -9.40
CA LYS A 227 5.57 0.30 -10.26
C LYS A 227 5.94 -0.18 -11.67
N LYS A 228 6.75 -1.24 -11.79
CA LYS A 228 7.11 -1.83 -13.08
C LYS A 228 5.89 -2.35 -13.85
N LEU A 229 4.95 -3.00 -13.17
CA LEU A 229 3.68 -3.45 -13.77
C LEU A 229 2.87 -2.25 -14.30
N LYS A 230 2.76 -1.17 -13.54
CA LYS A 230 2.08 0.06 -13.98
C LYS A 230 2.70 0.63 -15.24
N GLU A 231 4.02 0.81 -15.25
CA GLU A 231 4.75 1.36 -16.40
C GLU A 231 4.60 0.42 -17.60
N TYR A 232 4.79 -0.88 -17.40
CA TYR A 232 4.72 -1.89 -18.44
C TYR A 232 3.35 -1.99 -19.11
N ILE A 233 2.27 -2.02 -18.31
CA ILE A 233 0.90 -2.13 -18.82
C ILE A 233 0.42 -0.77 -19.38
N GLY A 234 0.80 0.33 -18.73
CA GLY A 234 0.31 1.68 -19.03
C GLY A 234 0.80 2.24 -20.37
N TYR A 235 2.08 2.05 -20.72
CA TYR A 235 2.61 2.66 -21.95
C TYR A 235 2.30 1.84 -23.20
N ALA A 236 1.78 2.49 -24.25
CA ALA A 236 1.38 1.84 -25.50
C ALA A 236 2.56 1.32 -26.33
N ALA A 237 3.75 1.89 -26.13
CA ALA A 237 4.96 1.56 -26.89
C ALA A 237 5.77 0.38 -26.33
N ASN A 238 5.37 -0.20 -25.20
CA ASN A 238 6.14 -1.27 -24.57
C ASN A 238 6.08 -2.56 -25.39
N GLU A 239 7.19 -3.30 -25.40
CA GLU A 239 7.27 -4.61 -26.00
C GLU A 239 6.27 -5.58 -25.34
N GLN A 240 5.70 -6.49 -26.15
CA GLN A 240 4.76 -7.52 -25.66
C GLN A 240 5.38 -8.47 -24.65
N THR A 241 6.71 -8.52 -24.57
CA THR A 241 7.45 -9.32 -23.60
C THR A 241 8.52 -8.46 -22.91
N ALA A 242 8.71 -8.62 -21.61
CA ALA A 242 9.82 -7.99 -20.88
C ALA A 242 10.48 -8.97 -19.90
N LEU A 243 11.80 -8.84 -19.71
CA LEU A 243 12.57 -9.59 -18.72
C LEU A 243 13.09 -8.66 -17.63
N TRP A 244 12.74 -8.95 -16.38
CA TRP A 244 13.18 -8.19 -15.20
C TRP A 244 14.03 -9.07 -14.29
N GLU A 245 15.34 -8.84 -14.31
CA GLU A 245 16.30 -9.53 -13.45
C GLU A 245 16.50 -8.75 -12.15
N PHE A 246 16.50 -9.44 -11.02
CA PHE A 246 16.75 -8.83 -9.70
C PHE A 246 17.63 -9.69 -8.79
N SER A 247 18.00 -10.89 -9.21
CA SER A 247 19.12 -11.66 -8.66
C SER A 247 19.61 -12.69 -9.67
N VAL A 248 20.75 -13.33 -9.41
CA VAL A 248 21.28 -14.41 -10.26
C VAL A 248 20.32 -15.62 -10.30
N LYS A 249 19.56 -15.83 -9.23
CA LYS A 249 18.63 -16.97 -9.11
C LYS A 249 17.21 -16.65 -9.57
N TYR A 250 16.76 -15.41 -9.43
CA TYR A 250 15.37 -15.00 -9.69
C TYR A 250 15.26 -13.85 -10.70
N SER A 251 14.28 -14.00 -11.59
CA SER A 251 13.87 -13.00 -12.56
C SER A 251 12.38 -13.15 -12.87
N ILE A 252 11.76 -12.12 -13.43
CA ILE A 252 10.36 -12.16 -13.89
C ILE A 252 10.34 -11.97 -15.40
N ILE A 253 9.60 -12.81 -16.11
CA ILE A 253 9.23 -12.59 -17.51
C ILE A 253 7.78 -12.13 -17.53
N MET A 254 7.53 -10.98 -18.12
CA MET A 254 6.18 -10.45 -18.37
C MET A 254 5.82 -10.65 -19.83
N GLU A 255 4.58 -11.05 -20.09
CA GLU A 255 3.99 -11.11 -21.41
C GLU A 255 2.62 -10.41 -21.36
N ILE A 256 2.31 -9.52 -22.29
CA ILE A 256 1.02 -8.82 -22.37
C ILE A 256 0.42 -8.98 -23.77
N THR A 257 -0.89 -9.19 -23.84
CA THR A 257 -1.59 -9.25 -25.11
C THR A 257 -1.68 -7.86 -25.77
N PRO A 258 -1.75 -7.79 -27.12
CA PRO A 258 -1.84 -6.50 -27.83
C PRO A 258 -3.03 -5.63 -27.39
N ASP A 259 -4.15 -6.26 -27.02
CA ASP A 259 -5.36 -5.60 -26.54
C ASP A 259 -5.28 -5.14 -25.07
N LYS A 260 -4.18 -5.47 -24.37
CA LYS A 260 -3.92 -5.17 -22.95
C LYS A 260 -5.00 -5.67 -22.00
N ARG A 261 -5.69 -6.75 -22.37
CA ARG A 261 -6.72 -7.40 -21.54
C ARG A 261 -6.21 -8.63 -20.82
N GLN A 262 -5.03 -9.12 -21.19
CA GLN A 262 -4.41 -10.26 -20.54
C GLN A 262 -2.92 -10.03 -20.36
N PHE A 263 -2.38 -10.45 -19.23
CA PHE A 263 -0.93 -10.60 -19.08
C PHE A 263 -0.58 -11.89 -18.36
N LYS A 264 0.67 -12.29 -18.53
CA LYS A 264 1.30 -13.41 -17.84
C LYS A 264 2.57 -12.94 -17.15
N LEU A 265 2.66 -13.17 -15.85
CA LEU A 265 3.86 -12.97 -15.04
C LEU A 265 4.46 -14.35 -14.75
N LYS A 266 5.66 -14.61 -15.29
CA LYS A 266 6.42 -15.84 -15.02
C LYS A 266 7.57 -15.51 -14.08
N LEU A 267 7.42 -15.84 -12.80
CA LEU A 267 8.55 -15.83 -11.88
C LEU A 267 9.42 -17.06 -12.19
N ARG A 268 10.65 -16.80 -12.59
CA ARG A 268 11.66 -17.80 -12.93
C ARG A 268 12.64 -17.97 -11.77
N ARG A 269 12.84 -19.21 -11.32
CA ARG A 269 13.81 -19.61 -10.30
C ARG A 269 14.81 -20.59 -10.89
N ARG A 270 16.10 -20.28 -10.84
CA ARG A 270 17.16 -21.19 -11.31
C ARG A 270 17.34 -22.38 -10.36
N LYS A 271 17.35 -23.60 -10.89
CA LYS A 271 17.50 -24.85 -10.11
C LYS A 271 18.87 -24.93 -9.42
N ASN A 272 19.93 -24.71 -10.21
CA ASN A 272 21.32 -24.75 -9.74
C ASN A 272 21.94 -23.34 -9.81
N ARG A 273 22.34 -22.80 -8.66
CA ARG A 273 23.04 -21.52 -8.61
C ARG A 273 24.52 -21.73 -8.98
N PRO A 274 25.10 -20.92 -9.89
CA PRO A 274 26.53 -20.98 -10.16
C PRO A 274 27.34 -20.64 -8.88
N PRO A 275 28.55 -21.20 -8.70
CA PRO A 275 29.39 -20.92 -7.55
C PRO A 275 29.63 -19.42 -7.41
N THR A 276 29.36 -18.88 -6.22
CA THR A 276 29.44 -17.43 -6.00
C THR A 276 30.90 -17.04 -5.81
N ARG A 277 31.40 -16.07 -6.58
CA ARG A 277 32.78 -15.56 -6.43
C ARG A 277 32.97 -14.63 -5.22
N SER A 278 31.90 -14.25 -4.52
CA SER A 278 31.92 -13.43 -3.29
C SER A 278 30.67 -13.66 -2.45
N ASP A 279 30.75 -13.48 -1.14
CA ASP A 279 29.73 -13.84 -0.13
C ASP A 279 28.43 -12.97 -0.14
N GLY A 280 28.08 -12.38 -1.28
CA GLY A 280 27.06 -11.33 -1.42
C GLY A 280 25.72 -11.80 -1.99
N THR A 281 25.06 -12.81 -1.40
CA THR A 281 23.70 -13.18 -1.84
C THR A 281 22.73 -12.01 -1.61
N PRO A 282 22.03 -11.51 -2.65
CA PRO A 282 21.08 -10.39 -2.50
C PRO A 282 20.01 -10.67 -1.45
N LEU A 283 19.59 -9.65 -0.71
CA LEU A 283 18.58 -9.80 0.35
C LEU A 283 17.26 -10.37 -0.19
N ILE A 284 16.83 -9.94 -1.37
CA ILE A 284 15.62 -10.45 -2.02
C ILE A 284 15.72 -11.94 -2.36
N GLU A 285 16.91 -12.41 -2.76
CA GLU A 285 17.13 -13.84 -3.01
C GLU A 285 17.02 -14.63 -1.71
N LYS A 286 17.57 -14.12 -0.61
CA LYS A 286 17.44 -14.74 0.73
C LYS A 286 15.98 -14.84 1.15
N ALA A 287 15.19 -13.78 0.99
CA ALA A 287 13.78 -13.75 1.35
C ALA A 287 12.94 -14.71 0.50
N LEU A 288 13.12 -14.73 -0.83
CA LEU A 288 12.40 -15.64 -1.72
C LEU A 288 12.79 -17.10 -1.54
N ASN A 289 14.04 -17.40 -1.13
CA ASN A 289 14.48 -18.75 -0.83
C ASN A 289 13.79 -19.39 0.39
N LEU A 290 13.08 -18.60 1.22
CA LEU A 290 12.25 -19.14 2.30
C LEU A 290 10.97 -19.81 1.78
N PHE A 291 10.56 -19.53 0.54
CA PHE A 291 9.48 -20.20 -0.17
C PHE A 291 10.09 -21.37 -0.96
N VAL A 292 10.10 -22.55 -0.33
CA VAL A 292 10.87 -23.71 -0.77
C VAL A 292 10.28 -24.28 -2.06
N SER A 293 8.95 -24.39 -2.14
CA SER A 293 8.27 -24.92 -3.33
C SER A 293 7.89 -23.80 -4.32
N MET A 294 7.84 -24.12 -5.61
CA MET A 294 7.31 -23.18 -6.60
C MET A 294 5.82 -22.89 -6.38
N ASN A 295 5.05 -23.83 -5.85
CA ASN A 295 3.67 -23.59 -5.44
C ASN A 295 3.55 -22.47 -4.39
N GLU A 296 4.46 -22.40 -3.41
CA GLU A 296 4.46 -21.32 -2.42
C GLU A 296 4.76 -19.96 -3.06
N LEU A 297 5.75 -19.88 -3.95
CA LEU A 297 6.05 -18.67 -4.71
C LEU A 297 4.90 -18.26 -5.63
N LYS A 298 4.28 -19.24 -6.31
CA LYS A 298 3.09 -19.01 -7.13
C LYS A 298 1.97 -18.39 -6.31
N GLU A 299 1.64 -18.95 -5.15
CA GLU A 299 0.55 -18.43 -4.31
C GLU A 299 0.88 -17.04 -3.76
N LEU A 300 2.15 -16.76 -3.40
CA LEU A 300 2.61 -15.44 -2.98
C LEU A 300 2.39 -14.39 -4.09
N TYR A 301 2.91 -14.63 -5.29
CA TYR A 301 2.81 -13.68 -6.41
C TYR A 301 1.37 -13.56 -6.93
N LYS A 302 0.60 -14.66 -6.89
CA LYS A 302 -0.82 -14.64 -7.24
C LYS A 302 -1.62 -13.74 -6.30
N ASP A 303 -1.37 -13.82 -5.00
CA ASP A 303 -2.01 -12.96 -4.01
C ASP A 303 -1.54 -11.50 -4.13
N PHE A 304 -0.26 -11.28 -4.44
CA PHE A 304 0.25 -9.94 -4.78
C PHE A 304 -0.42 -9.33 -6.01
N ILE A 305 -0.63 -10.10 -7.09
CA ILE A 305 -1.32 -9.61 -8.29
C ILE A 305 -2.78 -9.25 -7.99
N ARG A 306 -3.46 -10.07 -7.17
CA ARG A 306 -4.82 -9.74 -6.71
C ARG A 306 -4.85 -8.47 -5.86
N GLU A 307 -3.91 -8.33 -4.92
CA GLU A 307 -3.80 -7.11 -4.12
C GLU A 307 -3.60 -5.90 -5.05
N SER A 308 -2.59 -5.96 -5.92
CA SER A 308 -2.18 -4.85 -6.75
C SER A 308 -3.23 -4.40 -7.76
N LEU A 309 -3.95 -5.35 -8.37
CA LEU A 309 -4.87 -5.06 -9.48
C LEU A 309 -6.33 -5.03 -9.10
N ILE A 310 -6.73 -5.58 -7.97
CA ILE A 310 -8.14 -5.73 -7.63
C ILE A 310 -8.43 -5.03 -6.31
N VAL A 311 -7.72 -5.39 -5.25
CA VAL A 311 -8.12 -4.98 -3.89
C VAL A 311 -7.55 -3.62 -3.49
N SER A 312 -6.29 -3.33 -3.80
CA SER A 312 -5.65 -2.02 -3.56
C SER A 312 -6.34 -0.86 -4.29
N ASN A 313 -7.07 -1.13 -5.38
CA ASN A 313 -7.86 -0.11 -6.08
C ASN A 313 -9.35 -0.15 -5.74
N PHE A 314 -9.74 -0.93 -4.73
CA PHE A 314 -11.11 -1.04 -4.23
C PHE A 314 -12.10 -1.54 -5.29
N TYR A 315 -11.63 -2.42 -6.18
CA TYR A 315 -12.43 -3.04 -7.24
C TYR A 315 -12.99 -2.06 -8.27
N LEU A 316 -12.36 -0.90 -8.44
CA LEU A 316 -12.87 0.18 -9.30
C LEU A 316 -12.48 0.04 -10.79
N PHE A 317 -11.40 -0.67 -11.12
CA PHE A 317 -10.86 -0.68 -12.49
C PHE A 317 -10.96 -2.04 -13.21
N ASN A 318 -10.73 -3.13 -12.48
CA ASN A 318 -10.38 -4.43 -13.04
C ASN A 318 -11.42 -5.53 -12.72
N GLY A 319 -12.59 -5.13 -12.21
CA GLY A 319 -13.68 -6.03 -11.82
C GLY A 319 -13.52 -6.65 -10.42
N ARG A 320 -14.56 -7.37 -9.99
CA ARG A 320 -14.70 -7.88 -8.61
C ARG A 320 -14.39 -9.37 -8.43
N ASN A 321 -14.11 -10.12 -9.51
CA ASN A 321 -14.05 -11.58 -9.45
C ASN A 321 -12.60 -12.12 -9.31
N ASN A 322 -12.44 -13.12 -8.45
CA ASN A 322 -11.17 -13.80 -8.18
C ASN A 322 -10.72 -14.75 -9.31
N THR A 323 -11.63 -15.16 -10.19
CA THR A 323 -11.36 -16.10 -11.29
C THR A 323 -10.46 -15.50 -12.37
N ASN A 324 -10.33 -14.18 -12.38
CA ASN A 324 -9.52 -13.45 -13.35
C ASN A 324 -8.01 -13.65 -13.12
N VAL A 325 -7.59 -14.15 -11.96
CA VAL A 325 -6.18 -14.45 -11.63
C VAL A 325 -6.00 -15.94 -11.40
N THR A 326 -5.34 -16.62 -12.34
CA THR A 326 -4.99 -18.05 -12.24
C THR A 326 -3.50 -18.22 -11.97
N GLY A 327 -3.09 -19.44 -11.63
CA GLY A 327 -1.68 -19.74 -11.43
C GLY A 327 -1.36 -21.19 -11.70
N THR A 328 -0.26 -21.43 -12.40
CA THR A 328 0.27 -22.75 -12.74
C THR A 328 1.78 -22.83 -12.46
N GLU A 329 2.30 -24.05 -12.45
CA GLU A 329 3.72 -24.33 -12.29
C GLU A 329 4.24 -25.01 -13.55
N SER A 330 5.48 -24.73 -13.91
CA SER A 330 6.19 -25.49 -14.94
C SER A 330 7.69 -25.50 -14.63
N ALA A 331 8.44 -26.35 -15.30
CA ALA A 331 9.89 -26.40 -15.18
C ALA A 331 10.51 -26.85 -16.49
N ASP A 332 11.73 -26.40 -16.74
CA ASP A 332 12.62 -26.92 -17.77
C ASP A 332 13.92 -27.42 -17.12
N ASP A 333 14.94 -27.76 -17.90
CA ASP A 333 16.21 -28.29 -17.38
C ASP A 333 16.95 -27.31 -16.46
N THR A 334 16.78 -26.01 -16.66
CA THR A 334 17.55 -24.96 -15.96
C THR A 334 16.74 -24.24 -14.89
N PHE A 335 15.43 -24.10 -15.10
CA PHE A 335 14.57 -23.22 -14.33
C PHE A 335 13.28 -23.90 -13.90
N GLU A 336 12.72 -23.40 -12.82
CA GLU A 336 11.35 -23.64 -12.39
C GLU A 336 10.56 -22.33 -12.49
N TYR A 337 9.27 -22.43 -12.77
CA TYR A 337 8.41 -21.29 -13.07
C TYR A 337 7.14 -21.32 -12.23
N ALA A 338 6.84 -20.19 -11.62
CA ALA A 338 5.51 -19.86 -11.14
C ALA A 338 4.90 -18.91 -12.16
N ILE A 339 3.81 -19.34 -12.80
CA ILE A 339 3.15 -18.61 -13.89
C ILE A 339 1.83 -18.09 -13.34
N ILE A 340 1.67 -16.77 -13.32
CA ILE A 340 0.44 -16.08 -12.91
C ILE A 340 -0.16 -15.46 -14.15
N GLU A 341 -1.40 -15.80 -14.46
CA GLU A 341 -2.13 -15.22 -15.59
C GLU A 341 -3.25 -14.34 -15.06
N TYR A 342 -3.39 -13.17 -15.66
CA TYR A 342 -4.50 -12.27 -15.39
C TYR A 342 -5.29 -12.02 -16.67
N THR A 343 -6.61 -12.11 -16.59
CA THR A 343 -7.53 -11.83 -17.70
C THR A 343 -8.63 -10.88 -17.24
N SER A 344 -8.82 -9.81 -17.99
CA SER A 344 -9.82 -8.78 -17.74
C SER A 344 -10.75 -8.63 -18.94
N GLN A 345 -12.00 -8.26 -18.68
CA GLN A 345 -12.93 -7.85 -19.75
C GLN A 345 -12.61 -6.43 -20.26
N TYR A 346 -11.87 -5.65 -19.47
CA TYR A 346 -11.47 -4.27 -19.74
C TYR A 346 -9.96 -4.18 -19.94
N ILE A 347 -9.50 -3.07 -20.53
CA ILE A 347 -8.07 -2.74 -20.56
C ILE A 347 -7.58 -2.69 -19.11
N ILE A 348 -6.48 -3.39 -18.84
CA ILE A 348 -5.97 -3.55 -17.48
C ILE A 348 -5.38 -2.22 -16.99
N SER A 349 -5.74 -1.81 -15.77
CA SER A 349 -5.20 -0.61 -15.13
C SER A 349 -4.62 -0.94 -13.75
N VAL A 350 -3.34 -0.68 -13.52
CA VAL A 350 -2.70 -0.94 -12.21
C VAL A 350 -3.01 0.17 -11.20
N GLU A 351 -3.06 1.41 -11.69
CA GLU A 351 -3.43 2.64 -10.99
C GLU A 351 -4.25 3.49 -11.98
N PRO A 352 -5.01 4.52 -11.54
CA PRO A 352 -5.64 5.42 -12.50
C PRO A 352 -4.56 6.05 -13.38
N ASN A 353 -4.85 6.16 -14.68
CA ASN A 353 -4.04 6.98 -15.58
C ASN A 353 -4.08 8.41 -15.03
N GLN A 354 -2.93 8.89 -14.56
CA GLN A 354 -2.79 10.31 -14.26
C GLN A 354 -2.94 11.04 -15.59
N ALA A 355 -4.04 11.78 -15.74
CA ALA A 355 -4.29 12.63 -16.89
C ALA A 355 -3.26 13.77 -16.95
#